data_AF-A0A955U8H8-F1
#
_entry.id   AF-A0A955U8H8-F1
#
_cell.length_a   1.000
_cell.length_b   1.000
_cell.length_c   1.000
_cell.angle_alpha   90.00
_cell.angle_beta   90.00
_cell.angle_gamma   90.00
#
_symmetry.space_group_name_H-M   'P 1'
#
loop_
_entity.id
_entity.type
_entity.pdbx_description
1 polymer ?
#
loop_
_entity_poly.entity_id
_entity_poly.type
_entity_poly.pdbx_seq_one_letter_code
_entity_poly.pdbx_strand_id
1 'polypeptide(L)' 'MSLLDTVSFQHITRILEVTDELDISREAVEIPLAPASPGVVRRLTNGKLEIVVDADLPFDDWVQTLPEKIQAEMPDD' A
#
# COMPACT_ATOMS: atom_id res chain seq x y z
N MET A 1 17.75 3.96 10.08
CA MET A 1 18.14 4.66 8.83
C MET A 1 17.28 4.04 7.77
N SER A 2 16.33 4.80 7.23
CA SER A 2 15.31 4.28 6.34
C SER A 2 15.93 3.77 5.03
N LEU A 3 15.45 2.63 4.53
CA LEU A 3 15.85 2.04 3.25
C LEU A 3 15.18 2.76 2.06
N LEU A 4 14.00 3.34 2.27
CA LEU A 4 13.24 4.08 1.27
C LEU A 4 12.99 5.52 1.73
N ASP A 5 13.37 6.50 0.90
CA ASP A 5 13.15 7.93 1.19
C ASP A 5 11.92 8.48 0.46
N THR A 6 11.61 7.94 -0.72
CA THR A 6 10.46 8.35 -1.52
C THR A 6 9.84 7.20 -2.31
N VAL A 7 8.52 7.25 -2.47
CA VAL A 7 7.77 6.30 -3.30
C VAL A 7 7.81 6.79 -4.76
N SER A 8 8.42 5.97 -5.63
CA SER A 8 8.56 6.28 -7.05
C SER A 8 7.32 5.86 -7.85
N PHE A 9 7.22 6.30 -9.11
CA PHE A 9 6.17 5.86 -10.02
C PHE A 9 6.17 4.33 -10.25
N GLN A 10 7.34 3.68 -10.22
CA GLN A 10 7.44 2.22 -10.34
C GLN A 10 6.85 1.54 -9.11
N HIS A 11 7.11 2.06 -7.91
CA HIS A 11 6.49 1.55 -6.68
C HIS A 11 4.98 1.70 -6.71
N ILE A 12 4.47 2.86 -7.14
CA ILE A 12 3.03 3.12 -7.29
C ILE A 12 2.42 2.12 -8.26
N THR A 13 3.03 1.91 -9.43
CA THR A 13 2.53 0.96 -10.42
C THR A 13 2.43 -0.44 -9.83
N ARG A 14 3.46 -0.89 -9.11
CA ARG A 14 3.47 -2.21 -8.48
C ARG A 14 2.41 -2.38 -7.39
N ILE A 15 2.19 -1.34 -6.57
CA ILE A 15 1.10 -1.33 -5.58
C ILE A 15 -0.25 -1.43 -6.29
N LEU A 16 -0.44 -0.68 -7.37
CA LEU A 16 -1.70 -0.68 -8.14
C LEU A 16 -1.96 -2.04 -8.81
N GLU A 17 -0.93 -2.73 -9.30
CA GLU A 17 -1.07 -4.10 -9.82
C GLU A 17 -1.59 -5.05 -8.74
N VAL A 18 -1.03 -4.99 -7.52
CA VAL A 18 -1.50 -5.82 -6.40
C VAL A 18 -2.95 -5.52 -6.04
N THR A 19 -3.37 -4.25 -6.04
CA THR A 19 -4.76 -3.88 -5.78
C THR A 19 -5.70 -4.33 -6.90
N ASP A 20 -5.24 -4.32 -8.15
CA ASP A 20 -5.99 -4.78 -9.33
C ASP A 20 -6.27 -6.30 -9.25
N GLU A 21 -5.28 -7.09 -8.80
CA GLU A 21 -5.43 -8.54 -8.53
C GLU A 21 -6.46 -8.85 -7.44
N LEU A 22 -6.79 -7.87 -6.58
CA LEU A 22 -7.80 -7.96 -5.52
C LEU A 22 -9.15 -7.33 -5.93
N ASP A 23 -9.33 -6.98 -7.21
CA ASP A 23 -10.53 -6.31 -7.74
C ASP A 23 -10.79 -4.91 -7.10
N ILE A 24 -9.73 -4.26 -6.59
CA ILE A 24 -9.82 -2.92 -5.99
C ILE A 24 -9.54 -1.86 -7.05
N SER A 25 -10.51 -0.98 -7.28
CA SER A 25 -10.33 0.13 -8.22
C SER A 25 -9.20 1.07 -7.78
N ARG A 26 -8.38 1.50 -8.74
CA ARG A 26 -7.28 2.46 -8.53
C ARG A 26 -7.75 3.79 -7.96
N GLU A 27 -9.00 4.17 -8.21
CA GLU A 27 -9.62 5.39 -7.66
C GLU A 27 -9.95 5.28 -6.17
N ALA A 28 -10.09 4.03 -5.69
CA ALA A 28 -10.35 3.70 -4.30
C ALA A 28 -9.06 3.62 -3.46
N VAL A 29 -7.88 3.91 -4.04
CA VAL A 29 -6.59 3.80 -3.36
C VAL A 29 -5.89 5.17 -3.30
N GLU A 30 -5.28 5.49 -2.17
CA GLU A 30 -4.42 6.65 -1.97
C GLU A 30 -3.01 6.19 -1.57
N ILE A 31 -1.99 6.60 -2.34
CA ILE A 31 -0.60 6.19 -2.14
C ILE A 31 0.25 7.45 -1.96
N PRO A 32 0.59 7.85 -0.72
CA PRO A 32 1.45 9.00 -0.49
C PRO A 32 2.87 8.75 -1.01
N LEU A 33 3.50 9.81 -1.53
CA LEU A 33 4.89 9.75 -2.00
C LEU A 33 5.90 9.62 -0.85
N ALA A 34 5.48 9.95 0.37
CA ALA A 34 6.28 9.83 1.58
C ALA A 34 6.02 8.47 2.23
N PRO A 35 7.03 7.58 2.34
CA PRO A 35 6.90 6.34 3.08
C PRO A 35 6.90 6.61 4.60
N ALA A 36 6.49 5.61 5.39
CA ALA A 36 6.46 5.68 6.85
C ALA A 36 7.12 4.46 7.48
N SER A 37 7.46 4.55 8.77
CA SER A 37 8.09 3.46 9.53
C SER A 37 7.37 3.30 10.87
N PRO A 38 6.56 2.24 11.06
CA PRO A 38 6.21 1.22 10.07
C PRO A 38 5.27 1.76 8.97
N GLY A 39 5.21 1.05 7.85
CA GLY A 39 4.21 1.27 6.80
C GLY A 39 2.81 0.91 7.31
N VAL A 40 1.77 1.49 6.70
CA VAL A 40 0.37 1.27 7.12
C VAL A 40 -0.53 1.05 5.92
N VAL A 41 -1.46 0.11 6.06
CA VAL A 41 -2.61 -0.03 5.18
C VAL A 41 -3.83 0.21 6.05
N ARG A 42 -4.69 1.15 5.65
CA ARG A 42 -5.89 1.47 6.42
C ARG A 42 -7.00 1.99 5.53
N ARG A 43 -8.24 1.75 5.95
CA ARG A 43 -9.40 2.38 5.32
C ARG A 43 -9.61 3.79 5.87
N LEU A 44 -9.74 4.75 4.96
CA LEU A 44 -10.06 6.14 5.26
C LEU A 44 -11.57 6.34 5.44
N THR A 45 -11.95 7.43 6.11
CA THR A 45 -13.36 7.79 6.35
C THR A 45 -14.13 8.13 5.07
N ASN A 46 -13.43 8.46 3.98
CA ASN A 46 -14.01 8.67 2.65
C ASN A 46 -14.32 7.33 1.92
N GLY A 47 -13.98 6.19 2.51
CA GLY A 47 -14.18 4.85 1.95
C GLY A 47 -13.02 4.34 1.11
N LYS A 48 -11.98 5.15 0.86
CA LYS A 48 -10.76 4.74 0.16
C LYS A 48 -9.81 3.97 1.07
N LEU A 49 -8.84 3.30 0.46
CA LEU A 49 -7.75 2.61 1.11
C LEU A 49 -6.47 3.43 0.99
N GLU A 50 -5.90 3.84 2.12
CA GLU A 50 -4.57 4.45 2.14
C GLU A 50 -3.51 3.37 2.29
N ILE A 51 -2.52 3.39 1.39
CA ILE A 51 -1.41 2.44 1.37
C ILE A 51 -0.10 3.22 1.50
N VAL A 52 0.48 3.17 2.69
CA VAL A 52 1.77 3.81 3.01
C VAL A 52 2.86 2.76 3.06
N VAL A 53 3.87 2.93 2.20
CA VAL A 53 5.02 2.01 2.10
C VAL A 53 5.83 2.03 3.38
N ASP A 54 6.29 0.86 3.81
CA ASP A 54 7.23 0.74 4.93
C ASP A 54 8.64 1.15 4.51
N ALA A 55 9.20 2.16 5.17
CA ALA A 55 10.51 2.70 4.84
C ALA A 55 11.67 1.87 5.41
N ASP A 56 11.42 0.99 6.39
CA ASP A 56 12.43 0.12 7.01
C ASP A 56 12.58 -1.24 6.30
N LEU A 57 11.72 -1.55 5.34
CA LEU A 57 11.77 -2.78 4.55
C LEU A 57 12.13 -2.51 3.08
N PRO A 58 12.82 -3.45 2.40
CA PRO A 58 12.92 -3.40 0.95
C PRO A 58 11.52 -3.41 0.33
N PHE A 59 11.29 -2.57 -0.68
CA PHE A 59 9.98 -2.45 -1.30
C PHE A 59 9.42 -3.79 -1.80
N ASP A 60 10.28 -4.63 -2.40
CA ASP A 60 9.87 -5.94 -2.95
C ASP A 60 9.41 -6.91 -1.86
N ASP A 61 10.09 -6.95 -0.71
CA ASP A 61 9.67 -7.72 0.46
C ASP A 61 8.37 -7.16 1.05
N TRP A 62 8.26 -5.84 1.17
CA TRP A 62 7.07 -5.21 1.75
C TRP A 62 5.83 -5.41 0.88
N VAL A 63 5.94 -5.22 -0.45
CA VAL A 63 4.79 -5.30 -1.36
C VAL A 63 4.22 -6.72 -1.44
N GLN A 64 5.01 -7.75 -1.18
CA GLN A 64 4.53 -9.13 -1.06
C GLN A 64 3.58 -9.32 0.13
N THR A 65 3.71 -8.52 1.19
CA THR A 65 2.81 -8.55 2.36
C THR A 65 1.57 -7.69 2.21
N LEU A 66 1.50 -6.87 1.14
CA LEU A 66 0.40 -5.94 0.91
C LEU A 66 -0.97 -6.61 0.78
N PRO A 67 -1.15 -7.73 0.02
CA PRO A 67 -2.46 -8.35 -0.13
C PRO A 67 -3.08 -8.77 1.21
N GLU A 68 -2.28 -9.39 2.08
CA GLU A 68 -2.72 -9.82 3.41
C GLU A 68 -3.13 -8.63 4.28
N LYS A 69 -2.36 -7.52 4.22
CA LYS A 69 -2.70 -6.27 4.93
C LYS A 69 -4.00 -5.65 4.41
N ILE A 70 -4.25 -5.71 3.11
CA ILE A 70 -5.48 -5.20 2.49
C ILE A 70 -6.68 -6.03 2.96
N GLN A 71 -6.58 -7.36 2.88
CA GLN A 71 -7.64 -8.28 3.32
C GLN A 71 -7.97 -8.12 4.80
N ALA A 72 -6.97 -7.83 5.65
CA ALA A 72 -7.21 -7.55 7.07
C ALA A 72 -8.09 -6.31 7.32
N GLU A 73 -8.02 -5.31 6.43
CA GLU A 73 -8.82 -4.07 6.51
C GLU A 73 -10.17 -4.16 5.79
N MET A 74 -10.36 -5.21 4.98
CA MET A 74 -11.57 -5.48 4.21
C MET A 74 -12.15 -6.84 4.66
N PRO A 75 -12.84 -6.91 5.81
CA PRO A 75 -13.46 -8.16 6.23
C PRO A 75 -14.47 -8.61 5.17
N ASP A 76 -14.32 -9.86 4.71
CA ASP A 76 -15.37 -10.62 4.00
C ASP A 76 -16.70 -10.44 4.75
N ASP A 77 -17.72 -9.92 4.05
CA ASP A 77 -19.12 -9.93 4.52
C ASP A 77 -19.67 -11.37 4.51
#